data_AF-A0A351MIU2-F1
#
_entry.id   AF-A0A351MIU2-F1
#
_cell.length_a   1.000
_cell.length_b   1.000
_cell.length_c   1.000
_cell.angle_alpha   90.00
_cell.angle_beta   90.00
_cell.angle_gamma   90.00
#
_symmetry.space_group_name_H-M   'P 1'
#
loop_
_entity.id
_entity.type
_entity.pdbx_description
1 polymer ?
#
loop_
_entity_poly.entity_id
_entity_poly.type
_entity_poly.pdbx_seq_one_letter_code
_entity_poly.pdbx_strand_id
1 'polypeptide(L)'
;MKFDGLAVDMGSLHRLSDAQTRSISPENFRGERGAGGMATEGTGAGCARDLGQGWKVSPSVVIAAGTTFEIADIEGPGAIQQIWMTPTGNWRQSIIRFYWDDQEQPSVECPVGDFFACGWGQFAPLTSLAICVNPGSAFNCYWPMPFRRRCRITLTNMAGADMVLYYQVNYALGEVSEDAAYFHAQFRRSNPLPYGEVHTLLDGVAGPGHYAGTYMAWQVNNTGWWGEGE
;
A
#
# COMPACT_ATOMS: atom_id res chain seq x y z
N MET A 1 -9.62 17.11 -23.57
CA MET A 1 -10.18 15.99 -22.79
C MET A 1 -10.71 16.53 -21.46
N LYS A 2 -11.88 16.07 -20.99
CA LYS A 2 -12.36 16.40 -19.64
C LYS A 2 -11.38 15.81 -18.61
N PHE A 3 -11.24 16.43 -17.44
CA PHE A 3 -10.39 15.88 -16.37
C PHE A 3 -10.99 14.57 -15.88
N ASP A 4 -10.19 13.50 -15.85
CA ASP A 4 -10.67 12.18 -15.40
C ASP A 4 -10.86 12.11 -13.88
N GLY A 5 -10.15 12.91 -13.08
CA GLY A 5 -10.23 12.89 -11.61
C GLY A 5 -9.61 11.66 -10.95
N LEU A 6 -8.85 10.85 -11.69
CA LEU A 6 -8.19 9.65 -11.16
C LEU A 6 -6.86 9.98 -10.49
N ALA A 7 -6.12 10.97 -10.98
CA ALA A 7 -4.96 11.56 -10.31
C ALA A 7 -5.22 13.04 -10.01
N VAL A 8 -5.33 13.38 -8.72
CA VAL A 8 -5.61 14.75 -8.25
C VAL A 8 -4.38 15.29 -7.52
N ASP A 9 -3.91 16.45 -7.95
CA ASP A 9 -2.82 17.19 -7.35
C ASP A 9 -3.16 18.68 -7.23
N MET A 10 -2.25 19.49 -6.69
CA MET A 10 -2.47 20.93 -6.53
C MET A 10 -2.72 21.66 -7.86
N GLY A 11 -2.18 21.16 -8.97
CA GLY A 11 -2.39 21.72 -10.30
C GLY A 11 -3.74 21.36 -10.89
N SER A 12 -4.31 20.21 -10.52
CA SER A 12 -5.59 19.73 -11.06
C SER A 12 -6.80 19.92 -10.13
N LEU A 13 -6.60 20.28 -8.86
CA LEU A 13 -7.64 20.38 -7.81
C LEU A 13 -8.85 21.25 -8.18
N HIS A 14 -8.66 22.29 -9.00
CA HIS A 14 -9.72 23.22 -9.40
C HIS A 14 -10.61 22.70 -10.54
N ARG A 15 -10.30 21.53 -11.10
CA ARG A 15 -10.99 20.95 -12.26
C ARG A 15 -12.12 20.03 -11.80
N LEU A 16 -13.27 20.13 -12.45
CA LEU A 16 -14.40 19.21 -12.23
C LEU A 16 -14.17 17.87 -12.92
N SER A 17 -14.54 16.78 -12.25
CA SER A 17 -14.53 15.41 -12.77
C SER A 17 -15.85 14.70 -12.41
N ASP A 18 -16.20 13.68 -13.19
CA ASP A 18 -17.31 12.76 -12.89
C ASP A 18 -16.85 11.52 -12.11
N ALA A 19 -15.57 11.43 -11.75
CA ALA A 19 -15.03 10.31 -10.99
C ALA A 19 -15.70 10.20 -9.62
N GLN A 20 -15.87 8.95 -9.19
CA GLN A 20 -16.56 8.62 -7.97
C GLN A 20 -15.55 8.17 -6.91
N THR A 21 -15.28 9.04 -5.94
CA THR A 21 -14.38 8.72 -4.83
C THR A 21 -15.01 7.74 -3.85
N ARG A 22 -14.18 6.86 -3.29
CA ARG A 22 -14.54 5.81 -2.34
C ARG A 22 -13.40 5.60 -1.35
N SER A 23 -13.70 4.96 -0.22
CA SER A 23 -12.73 4.65 0.83
C SER A 23 -13.04 3.30 1.45
N ILE A 24 -12.11 2.34 1.35
CA ILE A 24 -12.18 1.06 2.04
C ILE A 24 -11.42 1.15 3.36
N SER A 25 -11.99 0.59 4.42
CA SER A 25 -11.38 0.49 5.75
C SER A 25 -12.00 -0.68 6.53
N PRO A 26 -11.48 -1.03 7.71
CA PRO A 26 -12.13 -1.97 8.63
C PRO A 26 -13.56 -1.62 9.07
N GLU A 27 -14.01 -0.39 8.80
CA GLU A 27 -15.38 0.09 9.02
C GLU A 27 -16.26 0.00 7.77
N ASN A 28 -15.67 -0.27 6.60
CA ASN A 28 -16.34 -0.30 5.30
C ASN A 28 -15.51 -1.13 4.31
N PHE A 29 -15.59 -2.45 4.40
CA PHE A 29 -14.74 -3.37 3.62
C PHE A 29 -14.96 -3.29 2.11
N ARG A 30 -16.12 -2.81 1.67
CA ARG A 30 -16.47 -2.66 0.23
C ARG A 30 -16.37 -1.23 -0.27
N GLY A 31 -16.08 -0.28 0.62
CA GLY A 31 -16.02 1.14 0.29
C GLY A 31 -17.33 1.76 -0.15
N GLU A 32 -18.48 1.13 0.14
CA GLU A 32 -19.79 1.56 -0.31
C GLU A 32 -20.17 2.94 0.23
N ARG A 33 -20.94 3.71 -0.54
CA ARG A 33 -21.36 5.06 -0.16
C ARG A 33 -22.24 5.00 1.10
N GLY A 34 -21.84 5.71 2.14
CA GLY A 34 -22.59 5.81 3.39
C GLY A 34 -22.47 4.57 4.30
N ALA A 35 -21.61 3.61 3.97
CA ALA A 35 -21.43 2.39 4.75
C ALA A 35 -20.31 2.48 5.82
N GLY A 36 -19.66 3.64 5.96
CA GLY A 36 -18.64 3.85 7.00
C GLY A 36 -19.23 4.05 8.39
N GLY A 37 -18.56 3.50 9.41
CA GLY A 37 -18.95 3.64 10.81
C GLY A 37 -20.19 2.82 11.19
N MET A 38 -20.52 1.79 10.39
CA MET A 38 -21.71 0.97 10.60
C MET A 38 -21.47 -0.17 11.59
N ALA A 39 -20.23 -0.41 12.02
CA ALA A 39 -19.88 -1.48 12.94
C ALA A 39 -20.50 -1.28 14.34
N THR A 40 -21.01 -2.36 14.92
CA THR A 40 -21.50 -2.43 16.31
C THR A 40 -20.57 -3.24 17.22
N GLU A 41 -19.65 -3.99 16.62
CA GLU A 41 -18.61 -4.78 17.28
C GLU A 41 -17.29 -4.59 16.53
N GLY A 42 -16.17 -4.88 17.17
CA GLY A 42 -14.85 -4.78 16.56
C GLY A 42 -13.75 -4.46 17.55
N THR A 43 -12.53 -4.28 17.03
CA THR A 43 -11.31 -4.09 17.84
C THR A 43 -11.32 -2.80 18.67
N GLY A 44 -12.24 -1.87 18.40
CA GLY A 44 -12.39 -0.59 19.10
C GLY A 44 -13.64 -0.53 19.98
N ALA A 45 -14.46 -1.59 20.06
CA ALA A 45 -15.75 -1.56 20.74
C ALA A 45 -15.64 -1.15 22.21
N GLY A 46 -14.61 -1.60 22.93
CA GLY A 46 -14.39 -1.19 24.32
C GLY A 46 -14.05 0.30 24.48
N CYS A 47 -13.33 0.88 23.51
CA CYS A 47 -13.02 2.31 23.46
C CYS A 47 -14.23 3.14 23.04
N ALA A 48 -15.09 2.61 22.17
CA ALA A 48 -16.28 3.26 21.64
C ALA A 48 -17.59 2.89 22.37
N ARG A 49 -17.49 2.27 23.56
CA ARG A 49 -18.64 1.70 24.31
C ARG A 49 -19.77 2.70 24.60
N ASP A 50 -19.43 3.99 24.75
CA ASP A 50 -20.37 5.06 25.06
C ASP A 50 -20.78 5.87 23.80
N LEU A 51 -20.26 5.49 22.62
CA LEU A 51 -20.44 6.19 21.35
C LEU A 51 -21.36 5.43 20.38
N GLY A 52 -21.13 4.12 20.22
CA GLY A 52 -21.93 3.24 19.36
C GLY A 52 -21.76 3.48 17.85
N GLN A 53 -22.76 3.02 17.08
CA GLN A 53 -22.78 3.12 15.61
C GLN A 53 -22.70 4.58 15.14
N GLY A 54 -21.96 4.83 14.06
CA GLY A 54 -21.58 6.15 13.56
C GLY A 54 -20.18 6.59 13.99
N TRP A 55 -19.58 5.89 14.97
CA TRP A 55 -18.20 6.09 15.42
C TRP A 55 -17.31 4.91 15.04
N LYS A 56 -16.01 5.03 15.32
CA LYS A 56 -14.99 4.05 14.94
C LYS A 56 -14.94 2.85 15.90
N VAL A 57 -15.93 1.96 15.82
CA VAL A 57 -16.10 0.76 16.66
C VAL A 57 -15.19 -0.39 16.25
N SER A 58 -14.85 -0.50 14.97
CA SER A 58 -13.95 -1.50 14.37
C SER A 58 -12.84 -0.81 13.57
N PRO A 59 -11.85 -0.18 14.22
CA PRO A 59 -10.81 0.59 13.57
C PRO A 59 -9.75 -0.25 12.84
N SER A 60 -9.68 -1.55 13.11
CA SER A 60 -8.64 -2.47 12.62
C SER A 60 -9.18 -3.88 12.43
N VAL A 61 -8.41 -4.69 11.72
CA VAL A 61 -8.61 -6.14 11.61
C VAL A 61 -7.51 -6.89 12.33
N VAL A 62 -7.81 -8.11 12.77
CA VAL A 62 -6.81 -9.09 13.23
C VAL A 62 -6.54 -10.05 12.08
N ILE A 63 -5.28 -10.17 11.67
CA ILE A 63 -4.82 -11.08 10.63
C ILE A 63 -4.07 -12.21 11.33
N ALA A 64 -4.68 -13.39 11.35
CA ALA A 64 -4.14 -14.54 12.05
C ALA A 64 -2.79 -14.99 11.48
N ALA A 65 -1.95 -15.58 12.32
CA ALA A 65 -0.68 -16.17 11.92
C ALA A 65 -0.84 -17.11 10.71
N GLY A 66 0.01 -16.94 9.70
CA GLY A 66 0.01 -17.76 8.48
C GLY A 66 -1.14 -17.50 7.49
N THR A 67 -2.01 -16.53 7.75
CA THR A 67 -3.20 -16.27 6.90
C THR A 67 -3.01 -15.08 5.96
N THR A 68 -3.85 -15.03 4.93
CA THR A 68 -3.94 -13.88 4.01
C THR A 68 -5.27 -13.18 4.22
N PHE A 69 -5.22 -11.86 4.35
CA PHE A 69 -6.36 -10.99 4.45
C PHE A 69 -6.51 -10.16 3.17
N GLU A 70 -7.74 -10.07 2.66
CA GLU A 70 -8.07 -9.21 1.52
C GLU A 70 -8.34 -7.78 2.02
N ILE A 71 -7.43 -6.87 1.72
CA ILE A 71 -7.52 -5.46 2.12
C ILE A 71 -8.58 -4.75 1.29
N ALA A 72 -8.58 -5.02 -0.02
CA ALA A 72 -9.47 -4.39 -0.98
C ALA A 72 -9.72 -5.33 -2.17
N ASP A 73 -10.96 -5.31 -2.64
CA ASP A 73 -11.39 -5.93 -3.89
C ASP A 73 -12.33 -4.95 -4.58
N ILE A 74 -11.81 -4.27 -5.60
CA ILE A 74 -12.45 -3.13 -6.25
C ILE A 74 -12.73 -3.48 -7.70
N GLU A 75 -14.01 -3.53 -8.06
CA GLU A 75 -14.46 -3.75 -9.44
C GLU A 75 -14.61 -2.43 -10.21
N GLY A 76 -14.34 -2.48 -11.51
CA GLY A 76 -14.46 -1.37 -12.45
C GLY A 76 -13.15 -0.64 -12.71
N PRO A 77 -13.14 0.29 -13.68
CA PRO A 77 -11.99 1.13 -13.96
C PRO A 77 -11.83 2.23 -12.89
N GLY A 78 -10.60 2.53 -12.51
CA GLY A 78 -10.30 3.55 -11.53
C GLY A 78 -8.82 3.68 -11.21
N ALA A 79 -8.52 4.38 -10.12
CA ALA A 79 -7.17 4.48 -9.58
C ALA A 79 -7.17 4.52 -8.05
N ILE A 80 -6.23 3.80 -7.44
CA ILE A 80 -5.88 4.04 -6.04
C ILE A 80 -5.17 5.39 -5.97
N GLN A 81 -5.63 6.24 -5.05
CA GLN A 81 -5.13 7.61 -4.87
C GLN A 81 -4.30 7.74 -3.60
N GLN A 82 -4.65 6.99 -2.56
CA GLN A 82 -3.93 7.02 -1.30
C GLN A 82 -4.15 5.72 -0.53
N ILE A 83 -3.09 5.25 0.11
CA ILE A 83 -3.14 4.14 1.07
C ILE A 83 -2.54 4.62 2.38
N TRP A 84 -3.25 4.42 3.48
CA TRP A 84 -2.73 4.56 4.84
C TRP A 84 -2.76 3.21 5.55
N MET A 85 -1.69 2.88 6.29
CA MET A 85 -1.62 1.64 7.07
C MET A 85 -0.84 1.83 8.37
N THR A 86 -1.24 1.09 9.41
CA THR A 86 -0.48 0.89 10.64
C THR A 86 -0.48 -0.59 11.01
N PRO A 87 0.49 -1.38 10.50
CA PRO A 87 0.63 -2.78 10.84
C PRO A 87 1.40 -2.96 12.16
N THR A 88 0.91 -3.82 13.05
CA THR A 88 1.69 -4.29 14.22
C THR A 88 2.57 -5.49 13.87
N GLY A 89 3.46 -5.88 14.78
CA GLY A 89 4.31 -7.07 14.62
C GLY A 89 5.49 -6.85 13.68
N ASN A 90 5.97 -7.92 13.06
CA ASN A 90 7.15 -7.88 12.20
C ASN A 90 6.77 -7.53 10.75
N TRP A 91 7.04 -6.30 10.34
CA TRP A 91 6.71 -5.81 8.99
C TRP A 91 7.40 -6.56 7.85
N ARG A 92 8.55 -7.21 8.11
CA ARG A 92 9.22 -8.03 7.09
C ARG A 92 8.47 -9.34 6.81
N GLN A 93 7.64 -9.78 7.76
CA GLN A 93 6.83 -11.00 7.64
C GLN A 93 5.40 -10.71 7.19
N SER A 94 5.03 -9.45 6.96
CA SER A 94 3.73 -9.08 6.40
C SER A 94 3.90 -8.72 4.92
N ILE A 95 3.44 -9.58 4.01
CA ILE A 95 3.66 -9.43 2.57
C ILE A 95 2.44 -8.79 1.92
N ILE A 96 2.59 -7.58 1.39
CA ILE A 96 1.53 -6.88 0.66
C ILE A 96 1.63 -7.23 -0.83
N ARG A 97 0.48 -7.51 -1.43
CA ARG A 97 0.36 -7.83 -2.86
C ARG A 97 -0.75 -7.07 -3.53
N PHE A 98 -0.51 -6.70 -4.79
CA PHE A 98 -1.46 -5.98 -5.63
C PHE A 98 -1.63 -6.72 -6.95
N TYR A 99 -2.86 -6.91 -7.37
CA TYR A 99 -3.23 -7.58 -8.61
C TYR A 99 -4.08 -6.63 -9.43
N TRP A 100 -3.69 -6.42 -10.68
CA TRP A 100 -4.41 -5.58 -11.63
C TRP A 100 -5.18 -6.43 -12.62
N ASP A 101 -6.43 -6.06 -12.89
CA ASP A 101 -7.23 -6.54 -14.01
C ASP A 101 -7.33 -8.07 -14.12
N ASP A 102 -7.62 -8.71 -12.99
CA ASP A 102 -7.82 -10.16 -12.84
C ASP A 102 -6.56 -11.01 -13.08
N GLN A 103 -5.37 -10.42 -13.16
CA GLN A 103 -4.14 -11.18 -13.34
C GLN A 103 -3.86 -12.13 -12.15
N GLU A 104 -3.30 -13.30 -12.45
CA GLU A 104 -2.95 -14.29 -11.44
C GLU A 104 -1.72 -13.88 -10.61
N GLN A 105 -0.71 -13.30 -11.27
CA GLN A 105 0.56 -12.93 -10.64
C GLN A 105 0.50 -11.49 -10.10
N PRO A 106 0.97 -11.22 -8.88
CA PRO A 106 0.94 -9.87 -8.35
C PRO A 106 1.94 -8.94 -9.07
N SER A 107 1.53 -7.71 -9.38
CA SER A 107 2.42 -6.66 -9.92
C SER A 107 3.25 -5.96 -8.85
N VAL A 108 2.75 -6.01 -7.61
CA VAL A 108 3.47 -5.56 -6.41
C VAL A 108 3.55 -6.75 -5.48
N GLU A 109 4.75 -7.13 -5.05
CA GLU A 109 4.96 -8.12 -3.99
C GLU A 109 6.15 -7.70 -3.13
N CYS A 110 5.86 -7.16 -1.95
CA CYS A 110 6.88 -6.63 -1.05
C CYS A 110 6.50 -6.94 0.41
N PRO A 111 7.47 -7.08 1.33
CA PRO A 111 7.19 -6.86 2.74
C PRO A 111 6.65 -5.45 2.95
N VAL A 112 5.64 -5.30 3.81
CA VAL A 112 4.89 -4.05 3.97
C VAL A 112 5.79 -2.91 4.44
N GLY A 113 6.75 -3.20 5.31
CA GLY A 113 7.73 -2.19 5.76
C GLY A 113 8.57 -1.67 4.60
N ASP A 114 9.10 -2.55 3.77
CA ASP A 114 9.93 -2.19 2.61
C ASP A 114 9.15 -1.40 1.55
N PHE A 115 7.89 -1.77 1.28
CA PHE A 115 7.01 -1.02 0.38
C PHE A 115 6.85 0.45 0.80
N PHE A 116 6.73 0.71 2.11
CA PHE A 116 6.61 2.04 2.68
C PHE A 116 7.96 2.65 3.12
N ALA A 117 9.08 2.18 2.57
CA ALA A 117 10.43 2.70 2.84
C ALA A 117 10.87 2.64 4.32
N CYS A 118 10.43 1.60 5.03
CA CYS A 118 10.80 1.23 6.40
C CYS A 118 11.48 -0.15 6.44
N GLY A 119 12.53 -0.30 5.63
CA GLY A 119 13.22 -1.57 5.42
C GLY A 119 14.10 -2.07 6.58
N TRP A 120 14.03 -1.46 7.77
CA TRP A 120 14.72 -1.98 8.96
C TRP A 120 13.77 -2.59 9.99
N GLY A 121 12.46 -2.65 9.70
CA GLY A 121 11.47 -3.14 10.66
C GLY A 121 11.35 -2.25 11.91
N GLN A 122 11.79 -1.00 11.80
CA GLN A 122 11.71 0.02 12.84
C GLN A 122 11.29 1.34 12.22
N PHE A 123 10.64 2.19 13.02
CA PHE A 123 10.23 3.52 12.58
C PHE A 123 11.45 4.36 12.18
N ALA A 124 11.39 4.93 10.98
CA ALA A 124 12.27 5.99 10.53
C ALA A 124 11.40 7.05 9.83
N PRO A 125 11.45 8.33 10.24
CA PRO A 125 10.66 9.35 9.60
C PRO A 125 11.11 9.53 8.14
N LEU A 126 10.14 9.57 7.24
CA LEU A 126 10.35 9.86 5.83
C LEU A 126 9.25 10.80 5.35
N THR A 127 9.63 11.86 4.63
CA THR A 127 8.69 12.76 3.98
C THR A 127 9.11 12.91 2.52
N SER A 128 8.29 12.38 1.62
CA SER A 128 8.45 12.53 0.17
C SER A 128 7.08 12.74 -0.47
N LEU A 129 7.05 13.02 -1.78
CA LEU A 129 5.79 13.15 -2.52
C LEU A 129 5.00 11.85 -2.55
N ALA A 130 5.68 10.71 -2.70
CA ALA A 130 5.02 9.44 -2.94
C ALA A 130 4.83 8.59 -1.66
N ILE A 131 5.78 8.66 -0.72
CA ILE A 131 5.74 7.91 0.55
C ILE A 131 5.98 8.87 1.72
N CYS A 132 5.17 8.72 2.77
CA CYS A 132 5.37 9.42 4.03
C CYS A 132 5.23 8.45 5.21
N VAL A 133 6.22 8.43 6.11
CA VAL A 133 6.24 7.60 7.32
C VAL A 133 6.20 8.52 8.53
N ASN A 134 5.04 8.52 9.19
CA ASN A 134 4.80 9.31 10.40
C ASN A 134 4.94 8.44 11.67
N PRO A 135 5.12 9.08 12.86
CA PRO A 135 5.22 8.36 14.12
C PRO A 135 4.07 7.36 14.35
N GLY A 136 4.37 6.28 15.07
CA GLY A 136 3.38 5.23 15.37
C GLY A 136 3.14 4.26 14.22
N SER A 137 4.08 4.15 13.27
CA SER A 137 3.95 3.31 12.06
C SER A 137 2.80 3.76 11.17
N ALA A 138 2.58 5.07 11.05
CA ALA A 138 1.57 5.64 10.16
C ALA A 138 2.16 5.77 8.75
N PHE A 139 2.10 4.66 8.01
CA PHE A 139 2.55 4.56 6.63
C PHE A 139 1.56 5.19 5.68
N ASN A 140 2.04 6.01 4.75
CA ASN A 140 1.24 6.66 3.72
C ASN A 140 1.89 6.46 2.34
N CYS A 141 1.08 6.10 1.35
CA CYS A 141 1.46 5.99 -0.05
C CYS A 141 0.50 6.82 -0.90
N TYR A 142 1.07 7.63 -1.78
CA TYR A 142 0.37 8.56 -2.68
C TYR A 142 0.74 8.29 -4.16
N TRP A 143 1.41 7.17 -4.45
CA TRP A 143 1.55 6.72 -5.84
C TRP A 143 0.15 6.52 -6.45
N PRO A 144 -0.16 7.14 -7.59
CA PRO A 144 -1.38 6.85 -8.33
C PRO A 144 -1.26 5.45 -8.95
N MET A 145 -2.27 4.59 -8.74
CA MET A 145 -2.25 3.22 -9.26
C MET A 145 -3.53 2.94 -10.06
N PRO A 146 -3.53 3.23 -11.38
CA PRO A 146 -4.67 2.95 -12.25
C PRO A 146 -4.90 1.46 -12.48
N PHE A 147 -6.16 1.07 -12.68
CA PHE A 147 -6.61 -0.27 -13.04
C PHE A 147 -7.86 -0.17 -13.91
N ARG A 148 -8.01 -1.03 -14.94
CA ARG A 148 -9.08 -0.89 -15.95
C ARG A 148 -10.30 -1.77 -15.69
N ARG A 149 -10.14 -2.83 -14.91
CA ARG A 149 -11.16 -3.85 -14.65
C ARG A 149 -11.31 -4.13 -13.16
N ARG A 150 -10.20 -4.35 -12.47
CA ARG A 150 -10.23 -4.76 -11.06
C ARG A 150 -8.91 -4.46 -10.36
N CYS A 151 -8.99 -4.05 -9.10
CA CYS A 151 -7.84 -3.97 -8.20
C CYS A 151 -8.09 -4.89 -7.00
N ARG A 152 -7.17 -5.83 -6.77
CA ARG A 152 -7.17 -6.65 -5.54
C ARG A 152 -5.91 -6.38 -4.75
N ILE A 153 -6.05 -6.11 -3.45
CA ILE A 153 -4.93 -5.90 -2.53
C ILE A 153 -5.04 -6.91 -1.40
N THR A 154 -3.98 -7.66 -1.14
CA THR A 154 -3.93 -8.66 -0.05
C THR A 154 -2.73 -8.44 0.85
N LEU A 155 -2.86 -8.78 2.13
CA LEU A 155 -1.75 -8.84 3.08
C LEU A 155 -1.65 -10.24 3.69
N THR A 156 -0.50 -10.89 3.51
CA THR A 156 -0.22 -12.20 4.12
C THR A 156 0.62 -12.01 5.37
N ASN A 157 0.15 -12.52 6.51
CA ASN A 157 0.94 -12.60 7.73
C ASN A 157 1.73 -13.92 7.77
N MET A 158 3.03 -13.85 7.50
CA MET A 158 3.95 -15.00 7.55
C MET A 158 4.54 -15.24 8.95
N ALA A 159 4.20 -14.42 9.94
CA ALA A 159 4.70 -14.59 11.30
C ALA A 159 3.96 -15.72 12.04
N GLY A 160 4.57 -16.20 13.12
CA GLY A 160 3.96 -17.20 14.02
C GLY A 160 2.97 -16.63 15.04
N ALA A 161 2.62 -15.36 14.93
CA ALA A 161 1.69 -14.66 15.83
C ALA A 161 0.74 -13.78 15.02
N ASP A 162 -0.46 -13.58 15.56
CA ASP A 162 -1.47 -12.70 14.97
C ASP A 162 -0.98 -11.26 14.92
N MET A 163 -1.46 -10.50 13.94
CA MET A 163 -1.13 -9.10 13.79
C MET A 163 -2.37 -8.24 13.61
N VAL A 164 -2.32 -7.02 14.11
CA VAL A 164 -3.41 -6.04 13.98
C VAL A 164 -3.05 -5.08 12.87
N LEU A 165 -3.98 -4.86 11.96
CA LEU A 165 -3.83 -3.92 10.85
C LEU A 165 -4.91 -2.85 10.91
N TYR A 166 -4.48 -1.61 11.08
CA TYR A 166 -5.28 -0.44 10.74
C TYR A 166 -4.96 -0.05 9.31
N TYR A 167 -5.98 0.25 8.50
CA TYR A 167 -5.74 0.68 7.13
C TYR A 167 -6.88 1.53 6.58
N GLN A 168 -6.57 2.24 5.50
CA GLN A 168 -7.53 2.92 4.65
C GLN A 168 -6.99 2.92 3.21
N VAL A 169 -7.84 2.57 2.24
CA VAL A 169 -7.54 2.65 0.81
C VAL A 169 -8.53 3.61 0.18
N ASN A 170 -8.04 4.78 -0.19
CA ASN A 170 -8.80 5.79 -0.92
C ASN A 170 -8.57 5.65 -2.42
N TYR A 171 -9.66 5.62 -3.18
CA TYR A 171 -9.63 5.42 -4.62
C TYR A 171 -10.75 6.21 -5.30
N ALA A 172 -10.63 6.35 -6.62
CA ALA A 172 -11.67 6.91 -7.47
C ALA A 172 -12.00 5.95 -8.60
N LEU A 173 -13.29 5.78 -8.88
CA LEU A 173 -13.78 5.04 -10.05
C LEU A 173 -14.08 6.02 -11.19
N GLY A 174 -13.65 5.66 -12.40
CA GLY A 174 -13.79 6.48 -13.59
C GLY A 174 -13.01 5.91 -14.76
N GLU A 175 -13.23 6.46 -15.96
CA GLU A 175 -12.53 6.03 -17.17
C GLU A 175 -11.02 6.22 -17.03
N VAL A 176 -10.26 5.15 -17.29
CA VAL A 176 -8.79 5.14 -17.27
C VAL A 176 -8.28 5.34 -18.69
N SER A 177 -7.40 6.32 -18.88
CA SER A 177 -6.81 6.62 -20.18
C SER A 177 -6.05 5.42 -20.78
N GLU A 178 -6.04 5.31 -22.11
CA GLU A 178 -5.34 4.24 -22.83
C GLU A 178 -3.83 4.26 -22.60
N ASP A 179 -3.26 5.44 -22.33
CA ASP A 179 -1.82 5.64 -22.05
C ASP A 179 -1.45 5.45 -20.57
N ALA A 180 -2.39 5.11 -19.70
CA ALA A 180 -2.10 4.84 -18.30
C ALA A 180 -1.35 3.50 -18.11
N ALA A 181 -0.18 3.54 -17.50
CA ALA A 181 0.57 2.35 -17.09
C ALA A 181 0.08 1.81 -15.73
N TYR A 182 0.44 0.55 -15.43
CA TYR A 182 0.18 -0.06 -14.12
C TYR A 182 1.36 0.18 -13.17
N PHE A 183 1.05 0.30 -11.88
CA PHE A 183 2.07 0.41 -10.86
C PHE A 183 2.67 -0.96 -10.52
N HIS A 184 4.01 -1.05 -10.47
CA HIS A 184 4.74 -2.26 -10.10
C HIS A 184 5.78 -1.95 -9.02
N ALA A 185 6.02 -2.90 -8.12
CA ALA A 185 7.09 -2.83 -7.15
C ALA A 185 7.57 -4.23 -6.77
N GLN A 186 8.89 -4.41 -6.71
CA GLN A 186 9.52 -5.69 -6.39
C GLN A 186 10.47 -5.51 -5.21
N PHE A 187 10.48 -6.49 -4.30
CA PHE A 187 11.43 -6.55 -3.21
C PHE A 187 12.57 -7.52 -3.53
N ARG A 188 13.80 -7.10 -3.25
CA ARG A 188 15.00 -7.96 -3.30
C ARG A 188 15.84 -7.78 -2.05
N ARG A 189 16.52 -8.85 -1.66
CA ARG A 189 17.45 -8.85 -0.52
C ARG A 189 18.64 -9.75 -0.80
N SER A 190 19.82 -9.16 -0.73
CA SER A 190 21.09 -9.90 -0.62
C SER A 190 21.56 -9.82 0.83
N ASN A 191 21.81 -10.97 1.47
CA ASN A 191 22.27 -10.99 2.87
C ASN A 191 23.11 -12.25 3.18
N PRO A 192 24.46 -12.17 3.11
CA PRO A 192 25.25 -11.04 2.61
C PRO A 192 25.20 -10.92 1.08
N LEU A 193 25.64 -9.78 0.53
CA LEU A 193 26.03 -9.67 -0.87
C LEU A 193 27.45 -10.25 -1.01
N PRO A 194 27.69 -11.22 -1.92
CA PRO A 194 29.05 -11.74 -2.14
C PRO A 194 30.00 -10.64 -2.62
N TYR A 195 31.29 -10.78 -2.28
CA TYR A 195 32.29 -9.78 -2.65
C TYR A 195 32.46 -9.67 -4.17
N GLY A 196 32.43 -8.43 -4.69
CA GLY A 196 32.58 -8.15 -6.12
C GLY A 196 31.34 -8.43 -6.97
N GLU A 197 30.22 -8.83 -6.37
CA GLU A 197 28.96 -9.07 -7.06
C GLU A 197 28.02 -7.85 -6.98
N VAL A 198 27.13 -7.72 -7.96
CA VAL A 198 26.12 -6.65 -8.00
C VAL A 198 24.85 -7.05 -7.25
N HIS A 199 24.19 -6.07 -6.64
CA HIS A 199 22.83 -6.24 -6.12
C HIS A 199 21.83 -5.78 -7.18
N THR A 200 21.09 -6.72 -7.76
CA THR A 200 20.02 -6.41 -8.71
C THR A 200 18.89 -5.64 -8.02
N LEU A 201 18.55 -4.46 -8.52
CA LEU A 201 17.41 -3.66 -8.04
C LEU A 201 16.09 -4.13 -8.65
N LEU A 202 16.05 -4.23 -9.99
CA LEU A 202 14.88 -4.59 -10.77
C LEU A 202 15.28 -5.58 -11.86
N ASP A 203 14.46 -6.61 -12.07
CA ASP A 203 14.69 -7.63 -13.10
C ASP A 203 13.35 -8.24 -13.56
N GLY A 204 13.36 -8.88 -14.73
CA GLY A 204 12.19 -9.57 -15.28
C GLY A 204 11.05 -8.65 -15.74
N VAL A 205 11.33 -7.35 -15.98
CA VAL A 205 10.35 -6.39 -16.50
C VAL A 205 10.58 -6.17 -17.98
N ALA A 206 9.51 -6.33 -18.78
CA ALA A 206 9.52 -6.09 -20.22
C ALA A 206 8.30 -5.27 -20.64
N GLY A 207 8.48 -4.37 -21.60
CA GLY A 207 7.43 -3.49 -22.12
C GLY A 207 7.71 -2.00 -21.88
N PRO A 208 6.89 -1.11 -22.45
CA PRO A 208 7.02 0.33 -22.27
C PRO A 208 6.68 0.74 -20.84
N GLY A 209 7.45 1.67 -20.27
CA GLY A 209 7.22 2.19 -18.94
C GLY A 209 8.34 3.10 -18.45
N HIS A 210 8.30 3.42 -17.16
CA HIS A 210 9.28 4.27 -16.49
C HIS A 210 9.72 3.64 -15.18
N TYR A 211 11.04 3.58 -14.98
CA TYR A 211 11.59 3.32 -13.66
C TYR A 211 11.45 4.57 -12.79
N ALA A 212 10.58 4.52 -11.78
CA ALA A 212 10.17 5.70 -11.03
C ALA A 212 10.96 5.93 -9.72
N GLY A 213 11.68 4.92 -9.23
CA GLY A 213 12.52 5.07 -8.04
C GLY A 213 12.92 3.76 -7.36
N THR A 214 13.82 3.86 -6.38
CA THR A 214 14.21 2.77 -5.48
C THR A 214 14.39 3.31 -4.08
N TYR A 215 13.91 2.55 -3.11
CA TYR A 215 14.33 2.66 -1.72
C TYR A 215 15.34 1.54 -1.42
N MET A 216 16.49 1.90 -0.88
CA MET A 216 17.55 0.93 -0.53
C MET A 216 17.91 1.06 0.95
N ALA A 217 17.86 -0.07 1.67
CA ALA A 217 18.32 -0.19 3.04
C ALA A 217 19.60 -1.04 3.06
N TRP A 218 20.70 -0.47 3.54
CA TRP A 218 22.02 -1.10 3.49
C TRP A 218 22.66 -1.22 4.88
N GLN A 219 23.17 -2.41 5.22
CA GLN A 219 23.98 -2.63 6.43
C GLN A 219 25.46 -2.62 6.09
N VAL A 220 26.21 -1.66 6.63
CA VAL A 220 27.68 -1.70 6.58
C VAL A 220 28.18 -2.52 7.76
N ASN A 221 28.95 -3.59 7.49
CA ASN A 221 29.52 -4.46 8.52
C ASN A 221 31.01 -4.16 8.81
N ASN A 222 31.52 -3.02 8.33
CA ASN A 222 32.86 -2.52 8.58
C ASN A 222 32.82 -0.98 8.71
N THR A 223 33.97 -0.34 8.91
CA THR A 223 34.10 1.12 9.04
C THR A 223 34.46 1.82 7.73
N GLY A 224 34.46 1.10 6.61
CA GLY A 224 34.79 1.63 5.30
C GLY A 224 33.62 2.35 4.63
N TRP A 225 33.95 3.13 3.60
CA TRP A 225 32.97 3.64 2.65
C TRP A 225 32.41 2.49 1.80
N TRP A 226 31.11 2.56 1.45
CA TRP A 226 30.40 1.50 0.73
C TRP A 226 29.91 1.90 -0.66
N GLY A 227 29.93 3.18 -1.01
CA GLY A 227 29.35 3.71 -2.26
C GLY A 227 30.34 3.81 -3.43
N GLU A 228 31.25 2.84 -3.57
CA GLU A 228 32.14 2.74 -4.76
C GLU A 228 31.46 1.99 -5.92
N GLY A 229 30.38 1.25 -5.65
CA GLY A 229 29.64 0.52 -6.69
C GLY A 229 28.79 1.46 -7.54
N GLU A 230 28.76 1.18 -8.85
CA GLU A 230 27.88 1.83 -9.85
C GLU A 230 26.70 0.93 -10.23
#